data_AF-A0A0N4TG07-F1
#
_entry.id   AF-A0A0N4TG07-F1
#
_cell.length_a   1.000
_cell.length_b   1.000
_cell.length_c   1.000
_cell.angle_alpha   90.00
_cell.angle_beta   90.00
_cell.angle_gamma   90.00
#
_symmetry.space_group_name_H-M   'P 1'
#
loop_
_entity.id
_entity.type
_entity.pdbx_description
1 polymer ?
#
loop_
_entity_poly.entity_id
_entity_poly.type
_entity_poly.pdbx_seq_one_letter_code
_entity_poly.pdbx_strand_id
1 'polypeptide(L)'
;MYYMNEKQQEVVLKEKLSLPSSDYHYNDDKPEEDALIINDTWQYADKGDCRCFAEKLRILPNVIIRHQGEPVAYEIFNINGIFHHHFVHEKHRRQGLGKHIELRLSQKIIQLVLNS
;
A
#
# COMPACT_ATOMS: atom_id res chain seq x y z
N MET A 1 14.37 -6.11 -3.04
CA MET A 1 14.59 -5.09 -4.09
C MET A 1 13.54 -5.33 -5.15
N TYR A 2 12.62 -4.39 -5.33
CA TYR A 2 11.63 -4.48 -6.40
C TYR A 2 12.31 -4.06 -7.70
N TYR A 3 12.53 -5.01 -8.61
CA TYR A 3 13.24 -4.75 -9.86
C TYR A 3 12.28 -4.94 -11.04
N MET A 4 11.92 -3.84 -11.68
CA MET A 4 11.23 -3.82 -12.97
C MET A 4 12.13 -3.20 -14.01
N ASN A 5 12.29 -3.86 -15.15
CA ASN A 5 12.95 -3.26 -16.30
C ASN A 5 12.05 -2.19 -16.95
N GLU A 6 12.62 -1.34 -17.81
CA GLU A 6 11.92 -0.22 -18.46
C GLU A 6 10.62 -0.65 -19.16
N LYS A 7 10.64 -1.78 -19.88
CA LYS A 7 9.44 -2.30 -20.56
C LYS A 7 8.33 -2.67 -19.57
N GLN A 8 8.68 -3.29 -18.45
CA GLN A 8 7.73 -3.61 -17.39
C GLN A 8 7.18 -2.35 -16.73
N GLN A 9 8.04 -1.35 -16.47
CA GLN A 9 7.62 -0.07 -15.91
C GLN A 9 6.62 0.64 -16.82
N GLU A 10 6.87 0.68 -18.13
CA GLU A 10 5.92 1.25 -19.10
C GLU A 10 4.57 0.56 -19.08
N VAL A 11 4.54 -0.78 -19.01
CA VAL A 11 3.29 -1.55 -18.94
C VAL A 11 2.53 -1.20 -17.67
N VAL A 12 3.21 -1.17 -16.51
CA VAL A 12 2.58 -0.83 -15.23
C VAL A 12 2.05 0.61 -15.22
N LEU A 13 2.76 1.57 -15.81
CA LEU A 13 2.31 2.96 -15.89
C LEU A 13 1.09 3.14 -16.81
N LYS A 14 0.98 2.34 -17.88
CA LYS A 14 -0.15 2.38 -18.82
C LYS A 14 -1.40 1.66 -18.29
N GLU A 15 -1.24 0.76 -17.31
CA GLU A 15 -2.32 -0.02 -16.73
C GLU A 15 -3.33 0.87 -15.98
N LYS A 16 -4.61 0.79 -16.39
CA LYS A 16 -5.71 1.45 -15.69
C LYS A 16 -6.27 0.52 -14.60
N LEU A 17 -5.81 0.72 -13.38
CA LEU A 17 -6.28 -0.04 -12.22
C LEU A 17 -7.70 0.37 -11.84
N SER A 18 -8.63 -0.58 -11.87
CA SER A 18 -10.01 -0.42 -11.40
C SER A 18 -10.29 -1.40 -10.26
N LEU A 19 -10.80 -0.90 -9.14
CA LEU A 19 -11.10 -1.77 -7.99
C LEU A 19 -12.30 -2.69 -8.29
N PRO A 20 -12.40 -3.86 -7.64
CA PRO A 20 -13.41 -4.87 -7.96
C PRO A 20 -14.86 -4.45 -7.72
N SER A 21 -15.09 -3.49 -6.82
CA SER A 21 -16.41 -2.92 -6.49
C SER A 21 -16.25 -1.41 -6.26
N SER A 22 -17.33 -0.66 -6.47
CA SER A 22 -17.43 0.76 -6.11
C SER A 22 -17.34 1.01 -4.60
N ASP A 23 -17.54 -0.04 -3.78
CA ASP A 23 -17.45 0.04 -2.31
C ASP A 23 -16.00 0.07 -1.81
N TYR A 24 -15.04 -0.18 -2.70
CA TYR A 24 -13.63 -0.06 -2.41
C TYR A 24 -13.07 1.28 -2.90
N HIS A 25 -12.22 1.91 -2.10
CA HIS A 25 -11.51 3.13 -2.49
C HIS A 25 -10.06 3.13 -2.00
N TYR A 26 -9.22 3.92 -2.65
CA TYR A 26 -7.81 4.07 -2.28
C TYR A 26 -7.62 5.24 -1.33
N ASN A 27 -6.80 5.04 -0.30
CA ASN A 27 -6.19 6.00 0.63
C ASN A 27 -7.12 7.09 1.19
N ASP A 28 -7.13 7.24 2.51
CA ASP A 28 -7.58 8.47 3.15
C ASP A 28 -6.39 9.08 3.91
N ASP A 29 -6.41 10.39 4.18
CA ASP A 29 -5.36 11.07 4.95
C ASP A 29 -5.56 10.84 6.45
N LYS A 30 -5.25 9.61 6.89
CA LYS A 30 -5.46 9.13 8.27
C LYS A 30 -4.28 8.31 8.82
N PRO A 31 -3.05 8.83 8.77
CA PRO A 31 -1.84 8.07 9.10
C PRO A 31 -1.82 7.54 10.54
N GLU A 32 -2.42 8.23 11.52
CA GLU A 32 -2.51 7.77 12.90
C GLU A 32 -3.49 6.60 13.08
N GLU A 33 -4.68 6.69 12.48
CA GLU A 33 -5.68 5.61 12.53
C GLU A 33 -5.14 4.37 11.81
N ASP A 34 -4.53 4.55 10.63
CA ASP A 34 -3.98 3.46 9.85
C ASP A 34 -2.80 2.79 10.54
N ALA A 35 -1.95 3.57 11.20
CA ALA A 35 -0.86 3.01 11.97
C ALA A 35 -1.36 2.15 13.13
N LEU A 36 -2.41 2.55 13.83
CA LEU A 36 -3.00 1.73 14.89
C LEU A 36 -3.56 0.42 14.34
N ILE A 37 -4.37 0.48 13.28
CA ILE A 37 -5.02 -0.70 12.72
C ILE A 37 -3.99 -1.68 12.13
N ILE A 38 -3.02 -1.16 11.38
CA ILE A 38 -1.97 -2.00 10.79
C ILE A 38 -1.09 -2.61 11.86
N ASN A 39 -0.75 -1.87 12.91
CA ASN A 39 0.04 -2.40 14.03
C ASN A 39 -0.70 -3.53 14.76
N ASP A 40 -2.02 -3.42 14.94
CA ASP A 40 -2.86 -4.45 15.55
C ASP A 40 -2.94 -5.74 14.71
N THR A 41 -2.70 -5.67 13.39
CA THR A 41 -2.62 -6.88 12.56
C THR A 41 -1.33 -7.69 12.76
N TRP A 42 -0.32 -7.14 13.44
CA TRP A 42 0.98 -7.78 13.60
C TRP A 42 1.09 -8.48 14.95
N GLN A 43 1.31 -9.79 14.92
CA GLN A 43 1.41 -10.63 16.12
C GLN A 43 2.53 -10.20 17.09
N TYR A 44 3.57 -9.50 16.61
CA TYR A 44 4.76 -9.13 17.38
C TYR A 44 5.01 -7.62 17.45
N ALA A 45 4.03 -6.79 17.12
CA ALA A 45 4.21 -5.34 17.19
C ALA A 45 4.15 -4.83 18.64
N ASP A 46 5.03 -3.88 18.97
CA ASP A 46 5.03 -3.19 20.25
C ASP A 46 4.30 -1.85 20.15
N LYS A 47 3.76 -1.33 21.26
CA LYS A 47 2.99 -0.07 21.25
C LYS A 47 3.78 1.15 20.78
N GLY A 48 5.11 1.11 20.87
CA GLY A 48 6.00 2.17 20.39
C GLY A 48 6.08 2.26 18.86
N ASP A 49 5.69 1.21 18.16
CA ASP A 49 5.83 1.10 16.70
C ASP A 49 4.80 1.96 15.96
N CYS A 50 3.63 2.21 16.56
CA CYS A 50 2.54 2.98 15.92
C CYS A 50 2.97 4.39 15.50
N ARG A 51 3.71 5.11 16.35
CA ARG A 51 4.14 6.48 16.02
C ARG A 51 5.15 6.48 14.87
N CYS A 52 6.14 5.59 14.94
CA CYS A 52 7.13 5.43 13.87
C CYS A 52 6.45 5.06 12.54
N PHE A 53 5.45 4.19 12.61
CA PHE A 53 4.71 3.76 11.44
C PHE A 53 3.82 4.86 10.85
N ALA A 54 3.17 5.67 11.68
CA ALA A 54 2.41 6.84 11.22
C ALA A 54 3.31 7.81 10.44
N GLU A 55 4.53 8.08 10.92
CA GLU A 55 5.50 8.89 10.16
C GLU A 55 5.86 8.26 8.81
N LYS A 56 6.07 6.93 8.77
CA LYS A 56 6.32 6.21 7.51
C LYS A 56 5.16 6.37 6.53
N LEU A 57 3.91 6.27 7.00
CA LEU A 57 2.73 6.47 6.17
C LEU A 57 2.64 7.91 5.62
N ARG A 58 3.15 8.91 6.33
CA ARG A 58 3.17 10.30 5.84
C ARG A 58 4.23 10.55 4.77
N ILE A 59 5.43 10.00 4.97
CA ILE A 59 6.59 10.39 4.16
C ILE A 59 6.92 9.38 3.06
N LEU A 60 6.55 8.12 3.21
CA LEU A 60 6.88 7.06 2.27
C LEU A 60 5.67 6.71 1.40
N PRO A 61 5.89 6.40 0.12
CA PRO A 61 4.83 5.90 -0.75
C PRO A 61 4.17 4.67 -0.14
N ASN A 62 2.85 4.70 -0.06
CA ASN A 62 2.03 3.61 0.45
C ASN A 62 0.73 3.53 -0.35
N VAL A 63 0.07 2.39 -0.26
CA VAL A 63 -1.28 2.20 -0.78
C VAL A 63 -2.09 1.46 0.26
N ILE A 64 -3.28 1.98 0.52
CA ILE A 64 -4.30 1.43 1.40
C ILE A 64 -5.58 1.38 0.57
N ILE A 65 -6.24 0.23 0.53
CA ILE A 65 -7.60 0.06 0.02
C ILE A 65 -8.51 -0.06 1.22
N ARG A 66 -9.59 0.71 1.20
CA ARG A 66 -10.63 0.71 2.22
C ARG A 66 -11.91 0.10 1.71
N HIS A 67 -12.71 -0.43 2.63
CA HIS A 67 -14.07 -0.90 2.38
C HIS A 67 -14.94 -0.49 3.56
N GLN A 68 -16.02 0.25 3.30
CA GLN A 68 -16.89 0.78 4.36
C GLN A 68 -16.12 1.60 5.42
N GLY A 69 -15.08 2.33 5.00
CA GLY A 69 -14.24 3.16 5.88
C GLY A 69 -13.04 2.45 6.50
N GLU A 70 -13.06 1.12 6.57
CA GLU A 70 -12.00 0.33 7.20
C GLU A 70 -10.89 -0.03 6.21
N PRO A 71 -9.60 0.03 6.61
CA PRO A 71 -8.49 -0.42 5.78
C PRO A 71 -8.51 -1.95 5.66
N VAL A 72 -8.61 -2.45 4.43
CA VAL A 72 -8.77 -3.90 4.15
C VAL A 72 -7.60 -4.52 3.40
N ALA A 73 -6.80 -3.71 2.71
CA ALA A 73 -5.57 -4.16 2.07
C ALA A 73 -4.57 -3.00 2.02
N TYR A 74 -3.29 -3.28 2.24
CA TYR A 74 -2.27 -2.23 2.26
C TYR A 74 -0.87 -2.75 1.96
N GLU A 75 -0.03 -1.87 1.43
CA GLU A 75 1.39 -2.10 1.19
C GLU A 75 2.14 -0.77 1.25
N ILE A 76 3.36 -0.81 1.78
CA ILE A 76 4.17 0.38 2.04
C ILE A 76 5.56 0.20 1.45
N PHE A 77 6.10 1.27 0.89
CA PHE A 77 7.49 1.33 0.48
C PHE A 77 8.40 1.63 1.67
N ASN A 78 9.46 0.86 1.83
CA ASN A 78 10.45 1.07 2.88
C ASN A 78 11.67 1.84 2.33
N ILE A 79 12.38 2.55 3.21
CA ILE A 79 13.59 3.34 2.89
C ILE A 79 14.71 2.51 2.23
N ASN A 80 14.71 1.19 2.42
CA ASN A 80 15.68 0.27 1.83
C ASN A 80 15.36 -0.10 0.37
N GLY A 81 14.39 0.57 -0.28
CA GLY A 81 14.03 0.29 -1.67
C GLY A 81 13.24 -1.01 -1.87
N ILE A 82 12.49 -1.42 -0.84
CA ILE A 82 11.73 -2.68 -0.85
C ILE A 82 10.28 -2.44 -0.47
N PHE A 83 9.38 -3.19 -1.08
CA PHE A 83 7.97 -3.23 -0.67
C PHE A 83 7.88 -4.00 0.63
N HIS A 84 7.00 -3.53 1.50
CA HIS A 84 6.88 -3.98 2.87
C HIS A 84 5.42 -4.00 3.29
N HIS A 85 5.09 -4.88 4.24
CA HIS A 85 3.77 -4.95 4.85
C HIS A 85 2.62 -5.19 3.87
N HIS A 86 2.87 -5.97 2.80
CA HIS A 86 1.82 -6.41 1.89
C HIS A 86 0.80 -7.27 2.65
N PHE A 87 -0.43 -6.78 2.75
CA PHE A 87 -1.48 -7.45 3.50
C PHE A 87 -2.85 -7.28 2.86
N VAL A 88 -3.68 -8.31 3.01
CA VAL A 88 -5.11 -8.30 2.67
C VAL A 88 -5.86 -9.04 3.77
N HIS A 89 -6.84 -8.37 4.38
CA HIS A 89 -7.74 -8.98 5.36
C HIS A 89 -8.44 -10.21 4.76
N GLU A 90 -8.53 -11.29 5.55
CA GLU A 90 -8.96 -12.60 5.05
C GLU A 90 -10.32 -12.57 4.34
N LYS A 91 -11.27 -11.79 4.87
CA LYS A 91 -12.62 -11.60 4.31
C LYS A 91 -12.62 -10.95 2.91
N HIS A 92 -11.55 -10.27 2.53
CA HIS A 92 -11.40 -9.55 1.26
C HIS A 92 -10.38 -10.21 0.30
N ARG A 93 -9.84 -11.38 0.66
CA ARG A 93 -8.91 -12.13 -0.18
C ARG A 93 -9.61 -12.71 -1.41
N ARG A 94 -8.80 -13.10 -2.41
CA ARG A 94 -9.23 -13.68 -3.71
C ARG A 94 -10.09 -12.74 -4.58
N GLN A 95 -10.11 -11.45 -4.25
CA GLN A 95 -10.75 -10.40 -5.06
C GLN A 95 -9.73 -9.58 -5.88
N GLY A 96 -8.45 -9.99 -5.89
CA GLY A 96 -7.38 -9.28 -6.59
C GLY A 96 -6.79 -8.07 -5.86
N LEU A 97 -7.27 -7.73 -4.65
CA LEU A 97 -6.81 -6.53 -3.92
C LEU A 97 -5.30 -6.47 -3.68
N GLY A 98 -4.65 -7.62 -3.43
CA GLY A 98 -3.18 -7.68 -3.29
C GLY A 98 -2.44 -7.24 -4.55
N LYS A 99 -2.90 -7.70 -5.73
CA LYS A 99 -2.34 -7.23 -7.01
C LYS A 99 -2.58 -5.72 -7.20
N HIS A 100 -3.74 -5.22 -6.77
CA HIS A 100 -4.08 -3.80 -6.88
C HIS A 100 -3.18 -2.91 -6.04
N ILE A 101 -2.93 -3.25 -4.77
CA ILE A 101 -2.03 -2.47 -3.91
C ILE A 101 -0.60 -2.48 -4.45
N GLU A 102 -0.12 -3.63 -4.93
CA GLU A 102 1.23 -3.78 -5.47
C GLU A 102 1.42 -2.94 -6.73
N LEU A 103 0.56 -3.11 -7.74
CA LEU A 103 0.67 -2.36 -8.98
C LEU A 103 0.49 -0.86 -8.76
N ARG A 104 -0.42 -0.46 -7.86
CA ARG A 104 -0.64 0.94 -7.54
C ARG A 104 0.57 1.54 -6.83
N LEU A 105 1.21 0.80 -5.93
CA LEU A 105 2.43 1.24 -5.26
C LEU A 105 3.57 1.35 -6.27
N SER A 106 3.71 0.39 -7.16
CA SER A 106 4.68 0.44 -8.26
C SER A 106 4.50 1.66 -9.15
N GLN A 107 3.27 2.01 -9.52
CA GLN A 107 2.99 3.25 -10.25
C GLN A 107 3.50 4.49 -9.50
N LYS A 108 3.22 4.59 -8.19
CA LYS A 108 3.71 5.69 -7.35
C LYS A 108 5.24 5.76 -7.31
N ILE A 109 5.92 4.62 -7.16
CA ILE A 109 7.38 4.55 -7.08
C ILE A 109 8.04 4.90 -8.41
N ILE A 110 7.57 4.34 -9.52
CA ILE A 110 8.12 4.63 -10.85
C ILE A 110 7.95 6.13 -11.14
N GLN A 111 6.79 6.71 -10.84
CA GLN A 111 6.56 8.15 -11.02
C GLN A 111 7.47 9.01 -10.14
N LEU A 112 7.73 8.61 -8.89
CA LEU A 112 8.63 9.31 -8.00
C LEU A 112 10.07 9.36 -8.55
N VAL A 113 10.56 8.22 -9.05
CA VAL A 113 11.92 8.09 -9.60
C VAL A 113 12.07 8.83 -10.93
N LEU A 114 11.04 8.86 -11.77
CA LEU A 114 11.08 9.61 -13.03
C LEU A 114 11.02 11.13 -12.85
N ASN A 115 10.49 11.60 -11.71
CA ASN A 115 10.32 13.02 -11.41
C ASN A 115 11.42 13.59 -10.49
N SER A 116 12.37 12.76 -10.03
CA SER A 116 13.52 13.14 -9.20
C SER A 116 14.74 13.47 -10.04
#